data_AF-A0ABD4S8I9-F1
#
_entry.id   AF-A0ABD4S8I9-F1
#
_cell.length_a   1.000
_cell.length_b   1.000
_cell.length_c   1.000
_cell.angle_alpha   90.00
_cell.angle_beta   90.00
_cell.angle_gamma   90.00
#
_symmetry.space_group_name_H-M   'P 1'
#
loop_
_entity.id
_entity.type
_entity.pdbx_description
1 polymer ?
#
loop_
_entity_poly.entity_id
_entity_poly.type
_entity_poly.pdbx_seq_one_letter_code
_entity_poly.pdbx_strand_id
1 'polypeptide(L)'
;MKRLFNKLINEDISNKIYIIGIDGLGGSGKSTLANSLKLQLQNLNYPSYILHIYYFIHPKFIRYNNSKEEWDCYYNIQWRYDYLLNEILVPIKNGDKIL
;
A
#
# COMPACT_ATOMS: atom_id res chain seq x y z
N MET A 1 2.76 -14.03 -12.49
CA MET A 1 2.94 -12.57 -12.67
C MET A 1 2.29 -12.05 -13.96
N LYS A 2 2.58 -12.63 -15.14
CA LYS A 2 1.97 -12.25 -16.43
C LYS A 2 0.44 -12.14 -16.43
N ARG A 3 -0.27 -13.04 -15.75
CA ARG A 3 -1.75 -12.99 -15.60
C ARG A 3 -2.24 -11.75 -14.84
N LEU A 4 -1.56 -11.36 -13.76
CA LEU A 4 -1.92 -10.19 -12.96
C LEU A 4 -1.72 -8.91 -13.78
N PHE A 5 -0.57 -8.83 -14.45
CA PHE A 5 -0.24 -7.71 -15.32
C PHE A 5 -1.26 -7.54 -16.45
N ASN A 6 -1.58 -8.63 -17.16
CA ASN A 6 -2.57 -8.62 -18.23
C ASN A 6 -3.96 -8.19 -17.74
N LYS A 7 -4.33 -8.53 -16.50
CA LYS A 7 -5.59 -8.06 -15.92
C LYS A 7 -5.60 -6.55 -15.71
N LEU A 8 -4.49 -5.96 -15.28
CA LEU A 8 -4.38 -4.52 -15.02
C LEU A 8 -4.39 -3.70 -16.32
N ILE A 9 -3.67 -4.14 -17.36
CA ILE A 9 -3.59 -3.39 -18.64
C ILE A 9 -4.84 -3.52 -19.51
N ASN A 10 -5.69 -4.52 -19.25
CA ASN A 10 -6.95 -4.71 -19.98
C ASN A 10 -8.08 -3.82 -19.43
N GLU A 11 -7.88 -3.18 -18.28
CA GLU A 11 -8.77 -2.11 -17.82
C GLU A 11 -8.33 -0.78 -18.45
N ASP A 12 -9.28 0.11 -18.73
CA ASP A 12 -8.95 1.47 -19.20
C ASP A 12 -8.34 2.27 -18.05
N ILE A 13 -7.01 2.16 -17.93
CA ILE A 13 -6.21 2.82 -16.90
C ILE A 13 -5.78 4.24 -17.27
N SER A 14 -6.19 4.75 -18.44
CA SER A 14 -5.65 5.99 -19.02
C SER A 14 -6.09 7.28 -18.30
N ASN A 15 -7.20 7.24 -17.56
CA ASN A 15 -7.83 8.45 -16.98
C ASN A 15 -8.14 8.35 -15.48
N LYS A 16 -7.59 7.37 -14.77
CA LYS A 16 -7.84 7.18 -13.33
C LYS A 16 -6.59 6.73 -12.59
N ILE A 17 -6.49 7.13 -11.32
CA ILE A 17 -5.45 6.61 -10.42
C ILE A 17 -5.93 5.29 -9.83
N TYR A 18 -5.15 4.23 -10.07
CA TYR A 18 -5.41 2.90 -9.54
C TYR A 18 -4.59 2.65 -8.28
N ILE A 19 -5.28 2.27 -7.20
CA ILE A 19 -4.66 1.85 -5.95
C ILE A 19 -4.76 0.33 -5.87
N ILE A 20 -3.61 -0.34 -5.82
CA ILE A 20 -3.51 -1.81 -5.78
C ILE A 20 -2.97 -2.23 -4.42
N GLY A 21 -3.78 -2.95 -3.65
CA GLY A 21 -3.36 -3.59 -2.40
C GLY A 21 -2.60 -4.90 -2.67
N ILE A 22 -1.42 -5.07 -2.08
CA ILE A 22 -0.66 -6.32 -2.09
C ILE A 22 -0.57 -6.83 -0.66
N ASP A 23 -1.37 -7.84 -0.34
CA ASP A 23 -1.46 -8.41 1.00
C ASP A 23 -0.67 -9.72 1.14
N GLY A 24 -0.30 -10.05 2.39
CA GLY A 24 0.44 -11.23 2.78
C GLY A 24 1.26 -11.01 4.04
N LEU A 25 1.62 -12.10 4.74
CA LEU A 25 2.38 -12.07 5.99
C LEU A 25 3.86 -11.67 5.80
N GLY A 26 4.57 -11.42 6.90
CA GLY A 26 6.02 -11.21 6.88
C GLY A 26 6.74 -12.32 6.09
N GLY A 27 7.70 -11.94 5.25
CA GLY A 27 8.46 -12.90 4.42
C GLY A 27 7.73 -13.44 3.19
N SER A 28 6.46 -13.07 2.92
CA SER A 28 5.69 -13.60 1.77
C SER A 28 6.11 -13.08 0.39
N GLY A 29 7.13 -12.23 0.29
CA GLY A 29 7.62 -11.70 -0.99
C GLY A 29 6.85 -10.51 -1.58
N LYS A 30 5.95 -9.87 -0.81
CA LYS A 30 5.17 -8.68 -1.26
C LYS A 30 6.03 -7.59 -1.89
N SER A 31 7.13 -7.22 -1.24
CA SER A 31 8.00 -6.14 -1.71
C SER A 31 8.66 -6.51 -3.05
N THR A 32 9.05 -7.78 -3.23
CA THR A 32 9.56 -8.29 -4.51
C THR A 32 8.49 -8.24 -5.60
N LEU A 33 7.26 -8.67 -5.29
CA LEU A 33 6.13 -8.60 -6.22
C LEU A 33 5.80 -7.15 -6.61
N ALA A 34 5.73 -6.24 -5.64
CA ALA A 34 5.44 -4.82 -5.84
C ALA A 34 6.49 -4.16 -6.75
N ASN A 35 7.78 -4.40 -6.49
CA ASN A 35 8.87 -3.86 -7.30
C ASN A 35 8.85 -4.41 -8.74
N SER A 36 8.61 -5.72 -8.90
CA SER A 36 8.54 -6.33 -10.23
C SER A 36 7.34 -5.81 -11.04
N LEU A 37 6.18 -5.64 -10.40
CA LEU A 37 5.00 -5.07 -11.04
C LEU A 37 5.23 -3.60 -11.44
N LYS A 38 5.81 -2.80 -10.54
CA LYS A 38 6.19 -1.40 -10.84
C LYS A 38 7.09 -1.32 -12.07
N LEU A 39 8.14 -2.15 -12.14
CA LEU A 39 9.06 -2.16 -13.28
C LEU A 39 8.33 -2.49 -14.60
N GLN A 40 7.45 -3.50 -14.58
CA GLN A 40 6.67 -3.88 -15.78
C GLN A 40 5.74 -2.77 -16.24
N LEU A 41 5.07 -2.08 -15.32
CA LEU A 41 4.17 -0.96 -15.64
C LEU A 41 4.95 0.25 -16.17
N GLN A 42 6.07 0.59 -15.54
CA GLN A 42 6.94 1.68 -15.98
C GLN A 42 7.53 1.43 -17.37
N ASN A 43 7.88 0.18 -17.70
CA ASN A 43 8.34 -0.20 -19.05
C ASN A 43 7.28 0.00 -20.14
N LEU A 44 6.01 0.12 -19.77
CA LEU A 44 4.90 0.47 -20.68
C LEU A 44 4.46 1.94 -20.53
N ASN A 45 5.28 2.78 -19.91
CA ASN A 45 5.01 4.21 -19.66
C ASN A 45 3.81 4.49 -18.73
N TYR A 46 3.45 3.56 -17.84
CA TYR A 46 2.49 3.84 -16.76
C TYR A 46 3.22 4.36 -15.50
N PRO A 47 3.01 5.64 -15.10
CA PRO A 47 3.56 6.16 -13.85
C PRO A 47 3.10 5.31 -12.67
N SER A 48 4.06 4.77 -11.92
CA SER A 48 3.79 3.78 -10.87
C SER A 48 4.62 4.06 -9.63
N TYR A 49 3.96 4.05 -8.47
CA TYR A 49 4.56 4.35 -7.16
C TYR A 49 4.25 3.23 -6.18
N ILE A 50 5.14 3.03 -5.20
CA ILE A 50 4.96 2.04 -4.13
C ILE A 50 4.81 2.79 -2.82
N LEU A 51 3.72 2.52 -2.11
CA LEU A 51 3.49 2.96 -0.74
C LEU A 51 3.68 1.76 0.18
N HIS A 52 4.65 1.84 1.08
CA HIS A 52 4.83 0.80 2.10
C HIS A 52 4.01 1.17 3.34
N ILE A 53 3.03 0.32 3.71
CA ILE A 53 2.12 0.63 4.84
C ILE A 53 2.85 0.83 6.18
N TYR A 54 4.03 0.21 6.34
CA TYR A 54 4.91 0.41 7.50
C TYR A 54 5.40 1.85 7.68
N TYR A 55 5.32 2.72 6.66
CA TYR A 55 5.65 4.14 6.81
C TYR A 55 4.55 4.93 7.54
N PHE A 56 3.37 4.34 7.69
CA PHE A 56 2.20 4.99 8.29
C PHE A 56 1.79 4.38 9.62
N ILE A 57 2.66 3.57 10.25
CA ILE A 57 2.39 3.04 11.59
C ILE A 57 2.60 4.09 12.67
N HIS A 58 1.99 3.88 13.81
CA HIS A 58 2.25 4.69 14.99
C HIS A 58 3.72 4.58 15.46
N PRO A 59 4.26 5.63 16.10
CA PRO A 59 5.55 5.56 16.79
C PRO A 59 5.62 4.43 17.82
N LYS A 60 6.84 3.94 18.09
CA LYS A 60 7.09 2.79 18.98
C LYS A 60 6.40 2.91 20.34
N PHE A 61 6.43 4.09 20.97
CA PHE A 61 5.85 4.30 22.30
C PHE A 61 4.31 4.18 22.35
N ILE A 62 3.64 4.25 21.19
CA ILE A 62 2.18 4.03 21.09
C ILE A 62 1.91 2.55 20.81
N ARG A 63 2.62 1.96 19.83
CA ARG A 63 2.32 0.61 19.34
C ARG A 63 2.93 -0.54 20.16
N TYR A 64 3.74 -0.23 21.17
CA TYR A 64 4.17 -1.21 22.17
C TYR A 64 3.60 -0.78 23.51
N ASN A 65 2.59 -1.51 23.98
CA ASN A 65 1.93 -1.25 25.24
C ASN A 65 1.87 -2.53 26.08
N ASN A 66 2.62 -2.57 27.18
CA ASN A 66 2.69 -3.74 28.07
C ASN A 66 1.38 -4.03 28.81
N SER A 67 0.41 -3.10 28.80
CA SER A 67 -0.92 -3.33 29.35
C SER A 67 -1.87 -4.01 28.36
N LYS A 68 -1.40 -4.37 27.17
CA LYS A 68 -2.17 -4.96 26.07
C LYS A 68 -1.45 -6.21 25.57
N GLU A 69 -2.21 -7.13 25.01
CA GLU A 69 -1.62 -8.31 24.38
C GLU A 69 -0.86 -7.91 23.11
N GLU A 70 0.23 -8.63 22.80
CA GLU A 70 1.10 -8.28 21.67
C GLU A 70 0.36 -8.34 20.32
N TRP A 71 -0.57 -9.28 20.18
CA TRP A 71 -1.37 -9.40 18.96
C TRP A 71 -2.31 -8.21 18.79
N ASP A 72 -2.89 -7.69 19.88
CA ASP A 72 -3.76 -6.50 19.86
C ASP A 72 -2.93 -5.26 19.49
N CYS A 73 -1.72 -5.15 20.06
CA CYS A 73 -0.75 -4.13 19.67
C CYS A 73 -0.42 -4.19 18.18
N TYR A 74 -0.20 -5.39 17.64
CA TYR A 74 0.19 -5.60 16.26
C TYR A 74 -0.95 -5.35 15.25
N TYR A 75 -2.15 -5.82 15.54
CA TYR A 75 -3.29 -5.76 14.61
C TYR A 75 -4.10 -4.47 14.76
N ASN A 76 -4.28 -3.95 15.97
CA ASN A 76 -5.21 -2.84 16.20
C ASN A 76 -4.49 -1.52 16.53
N ILE A 77 -3.40 -1.55 17.32
CA ILE A 77 -2.75 -0.32 17.81
C ILE A 77 -1.67 0.18 16.85
N GLN A 78 -0.97 -0.70 16.16
CA GLN A 78 0.16 -0.34 15.30
C GLN A 78 -0.25 0.58 14.14
N TRP A 79 -1.46 0.40 13.60
CA TRP A 79 -1.86 0.98 12.32
C TRP A 79 -2.68 2.26 12.51
N ARG A 80 -2.26 3.33 11.84
CA ARG A 80 -3.02 4.59 11.79
C ARG A 80 -4.07 4.52 10.68
N TYR A 81 -5.09 3.68 10.84
CA TYR A 81 -6.07 3.41 9.78
C TYR A 81 -6.73 4.67 9.22
N ASP A 82 -7.25 5.53 10.09
CA ASP A 82 -7.92 6.76 9.67
C ASP A 82 -6.97 7.69 8.90
N TYR A 83 -5.71 7.79 9.34
CA TYR A 83 -4.70 8.58 8.65
C TYR A 83 -4.36 7.99 7.28
N LEU A 84 -4.10 6.68 7.21
CA LEU A 84 -3.80 6.02 5.94
C LEU A 84 -4.96 6.18 4.94
N LEU A 85 -6.20 6.06 5.41
CA LEU A 85 -7.36 6.19 4.55
C LEU A 85 -7.60 7.63 4.12
N ASN A 86 -7.79 8.54 5.08
CA ASN A 86 -8.33 9.88 4.84
C ASN A 86 -7.25 10.87 4.37
N GLU A 87 -6.02 10.72 4.83
CA GLU A 87 -4.93 11.67 4.51
C GLU A 87 -4.06 11.18 3.35
N ILE A 88 -4.04 9.88 3.07
CA ILE A 88 -3.17 9.30 2.03
C ILE A 88 -3.97 8.72 0.88
N LEU A 89 -4.76 7.67 1.11
CA LEU A 89 -5.37 6.90 0.01
C LEU A 89 -6.53 7.62 -0.68
N VAL A 90 -7.40 8.29 0.07
CA VAL A 90 -8.53 9.06 -0.50
C VAL A 90 -8.03 10.23 -1.35
N PRO A 91 -7.11 11.09 -0.88
CA PRO A 91 -6.54 12.17 -1.70
C PRO A 91 -5.87 11.65 -2.98
N ILE A 92 -5.07 10.58 -2.88
CA ILE A 92 -4.45 9.94 -4.06
C ILE A 92 -5.49 9.51 -5.07
N LYS A 93 -6.56 8.85 -4.61
CA LYS A 93 -7.60 8.33 -5.50
C LYS A 93 -8.31 9.46 -6.25
N ASN A 94 -8.46 10.62 -5.63
CA ASN A 94 -9.10 11.79 -6.22
C ASN A 94 -8.16 12.61 -7.12
N GLY A 95 -6.85 12.33 -7.10
CA GLY A 95 -5.84 13.12 -7.80
C GLY A 95 -5.42 14.39 -7.07
N ASP A 96 -5.72 14.48 -5.77
CA ASP A 96 -5.33 15.61 -4.93
C ASP A 96 -3.83 15.56 -4.61
N LYS A 97 -3.24 16.73 -4.36
CA LYS A 97 -1.89 16.80 -3.80
C LYS A 97 -1.91 16.35 -2.35
N ILE A 98 -1.05 15.41 -2.00
CA ILE A 98 -0.74 15.07 -0.62
C ILE A 98 0.35 16.02 -0.13
N LEU A 99 0.19 16.58 1.07
CA LEU A 99 1.17 17.44 1.74
C LEU A 99 2.28 16.63 2.43
#